data_AF-A0A3T1DDI5-F1
#
_entry.id   AF-A0A3T1DDI5-F1
#
_cell.length_a   1.000
_cell.length_b   1.000
_cell.length_c   1.000
_cell.angle_alpha   90.00
_cell.angle_beta   90.00
_cell.angle_gamma   90.00
#
_symmetry.space_group_name_H-M   'P 1'
#
loop_
_entity.id
_entity.type
_entity.pdbx_description
1 polymer ?
#
loop_
_entity_poly.entity_id
_entity_poly.type
_entity_poly.pdbx_seq_one_letter_code
_entity_poly.pdbx_strand_id
1 'polypeptide(L)'
;MKINDSQRISAYRTYQQQSDTRTNQSTGKRRKDEVQFSAEAMELLGAQRADEPNRAQRIESLKNEVSAGTYEVDAGKLVEKLLPFFRPVASKE
;
A
#
# COMPACT_ATOMS: atom_id res chain seq x y z
N MET A 1 21.36 59.86 -41.52
CA MET A 1 21.18 59.45 -40.10
C MET A 1 21.04 57.93 -40.05
N LYS A 2 21.77 57.25 -39.15
CA LYS A 2 21.72 55.79 -38.97
C LYS A 2 20.83 55.49 -37.75
N ILE A 3 19.67 54.89 -37.98
CA ILE A 3 18.68 54.57 -36.94
C ILE A 3 18.96 53.13 -36.48
N ASN A 4 19.17 52.94 -35.17
CA ASN A 4 19.37 51.60 -34.60
C ASN A 4 18.05 51.13 -33.98
N ASP A 5 17.45 50.07 -34.53
CA ASP A 5 16.19 49.46 -34.08
C ASP A 5 16.36 48.63 -32.78
N SER A 6 16.78 49.27 -31.69
CA SER A 6 16.95 48.63 -30.37
C SER A 6 15.62 48.21 -29.73
N GLN A 7 14.49 48.74 -30.19
CA GLN A 7 13.14 48.47 -29.69
C GLN A 7 12.69 47.02 -29.92
N ARG A 8 13.25 46.30 -30.90
CA ARG A 8 12.89 44.90 -31.16
C ARG A 8 13.50 43.91 -30.17
N ILE A 9 14.66 44.24 -29.59
CA ILE A 9 15.40 43.31 -28.72
C ILE A 9 14.78 43.24 -27.31
N SER A 10 14.21 44.35 -26.82
CA SER A 10 13.53 44.39 -25.51
C SER A 10 12.26 43.53 -25.50
N ALA A 11 11.47 43.57 -26.58
CA ALA A 11 10.25 42.76 -26.71
C ALA A 11 10.52 41.25 -26.67
N TYR A 12 11.64 40.79 -27.25
CA TYR A 12 12.00 39.37 -27.26
C TYR A 12 12.32 38.82 -25.86
N ARG A 13 12.98 39.62 -25.00
CA ARG A 13 13.32 39.22 -23.62
C ARG A 13 12.08 38.97 -22.75
N THR A 14 11.02 39.75 -22.94
CA THR A 14 9.78 39.60 -22.17
C THR A 14 9.07 38.28 -22.50
N TYR A 15 9.07 37.88 -23.77
CA TYR A 15 8.48 36.61 -24.20
C TYR A 15 9.29 35.38 -23.72
N GLN A 16 10.63 35.45 -23.75
CA GLN A 16 11.49 34.38 -23.21
C GLN A 16 11.30 34.18 -21.70
N GLN A 17 11.23 35.26 -20.92
CA GLN A 17 11.03 35.15 -19.46
C GLN A 17 9.65 34.57 -19.08
N GLN A 18 8.62 34.83 -19.89
CA GLN A 18 7.28 34.27 -19.68
C GLN A 18 7.16 32.79 -20.08
N SER A 19 7.96 32.30 -21.04
CA SER A 19 7.98 30.87 -21.35
C SER A 19 8.68 30.05 -20.27
N ASP A 20 9.78 30.54 -19.70
CA ASP A 20 10.54 29.82 -18.67
C ASP A 20 9.80 29.73 -17.33
N THR A 21 8.99 30.73 -17.00
CA THR A 21 8.14 30.72 -15.78
C THR A 21 6.98 29.73 -15.86
N ARG A 22 6.46 29.44 -17.06
CA ARG A 22 5.40 28.44 -17.26
C ARG A 22 5.92 27.00 -17.20
N THR A 23 7.13 26.75 -17.70
CA THR A 23 7.74 25.40 -17.65
C THR A 23 8.06 24.95 -16.22
N ASN A 24 8.46 25.87 -15.35
CA ASN A 24 8.77 25.60 -13.93
C ASN A 24 7.56 25.41 -13.01
N GLN A 25 6.33 25.65 -13.50
CA GLN A 25 5.09 25.46 -12.71
C GLN A 25 4.53 24.03 -12.81
N SER A 26 5.11 23.15 -13.63
CA SER A 26 4.51 21.85 -13.97
C SER A 26 4.88 20.66 -13.06
N THR A 27 5.71 20.85 -12.03
CA THR A 27 6.11 19.76 -11.12
C THR A 27 5.68 20.03 -9.68
N GLY A 28 4.39 20.32 -9.48
CA GLY A 28 3.76 20.11 -8.18
C GLY A 28 3.85 18.63 -7.83
N LYS A 29 4.61 18.28 -6.79
CA LYS A 29 4.76 16.91 -6.28
C LYS A 29 3.36 16.31 -6.06
N ARG A 30 2.97 15.33 -6.88
CA ARG A 30 1.71 14.59 -6.69
C ARG A 30 1.74 14.00 -5.28
N ARG A 31 0.77 14.35 -4.43
CA ARG A 31 0.58 13.67 -3.15
C ARG A 31 0.37 12.19 -3.48
N LYS A 32 1.20 11.34 -2.89
CA LYS A 32 1.02 9.89 -2.98
C LYS A 32 -0.05 9.52 -1.97
N ASP A 33 -0.94 8.65 -2.36
CA ASP A 33 -1.89 8.06 -1.41
C ASP A 33 -1.10 7.15 -0.47
N GLU A 34 -1.21 7.41 0.83
CA GLU A 34 -0.60 6.60 1.89
C GLU A 34 -1.70 5.88 2.66
N VAL A 35 -1.49 4.59 2.92
CA VAL A 35 -2.38 3.81 3.79
C VAL A 35 -1.87 3.93 5.21
N GLN A 36 -2.58 4.69 6.04
CA GLN A 36 -2.29 4.84 7.46
C GLN A 36 -3.20 3.88 8.25
N PHE A 37 -2.60 2.96 9.01
CA PHE A 37 -3.34 2.07 9.91
C PHE A 37 -3.63 2.79 11.23
N SER A 38 -4.82 2.60 11.80
CA SER A 38 -5.13 3.14 13.13
C SER A 38 -4.34 2.39 14.21
N ALA A 39 -4.00 3.10 15.29
CA ALA A 39 -3.31 2.50 16.44
C ALA A 39 -4.12 1.34 17.04
N GLU A 40 -5.45 1.52 17.14
CA GLU A 40 -6.39 0.50 17.61
C GLU A 40 -6.36 -0.78 16.74
N ALA A 41 -6.30 -0.65 15.40
CA ALA A 41 -6.23 -1.82 14.52
C ALA A 41 -4.91 -2.60 14.69
N MET A 42 -3.81 -1.89 14.97
CA MET A 42 -2.52 -2.54 15.26
C MET A 42 -2.56 -3.28 16.60
N GLU A 43 -3.20 -2.71 17.62
CA GLU A 43 -3.36 -3.35 18.94
C GLU A 43 -4.21 -4.62 18.86
N LEU A 44 -5.35 -4.57 18.16
CA LEU A 44 -6.21 -5.75 17.95
C LEU A 44 -5.46 -6.88 17.22
N LEU A 45 -4.66 -6.54 16.21
CA LEU A 45 -3.83 -7.50 15.48
C LEU A 45 -2.69 -8.07 16.36
N GLY A 46 -2.15 -7.28 17.28
CA GLY A 46 -1.19 -7.74 18.29
C GLY A 46 -1.82 -8.71 19.28
N ALA A 47 -3.00 -8.39 19.81
CA ALA A 47 -3.74 -9.24 20.74
C ALA A 47 -4.07 -10.62 20.15
N GLN A 48 -4.53 -10.66 18.89
CA GLN A 48 -4.86 -11.90 18.20
C GLN A 48 -3.62 -12.80 17.95
N ARG A 49 -2.41 -12.23 17.95
CA ARG A 49 -1.16 -12.99 17.83
C ARG A 49 -0.66 -13.54 19.16
N ALA A 50 -1.06 -12.92 20.28
CA ALA A 50 -0.66 -13.34 21.62
C ALA A 50 -1.37 -14.63 22.08
N ASP A 51 -2.53 -14.96 21.50
CA ASP A 51 -3.33 -16.12 21.87
C ASP A 51 -2.71 -17.49 21.52
N GLU A 52 -1.70 -17.53 20.64
CA GLU A 52 -1.05 -18.79 20.25
C GLU A 52 0.46 -18.76 20.57
N PRO A 53 0.87 -18.99 21.84
CA PRO A 53 2.27 -18.97 22.25
C PRO A 53 3.15 -19.98 21.49
N ASN A 54 2.55 -21.05 20.97
CA ASN A 54 3.25 -22.11 20.24
C ASN A 54 3.08 -22.01 18.70
N ARG A 55 2.53 -20.91 18.19
CA ARG A 55 2.25 -20.75 16.75
C ARG A 55 3.51 -20.88 15.90
N ALA A 56 4.61 -20.28 16.33
CA ALA A 56 5.87 -20.30 15.60
C ALA A 56 6.39 -21.73 15.42
N GLN A 57 6.43 -22.51 16.51
CA GLN A 57 6.85 -23.91 16.50
C GLN A 57 5.95 -24.78 15.62
N ARG A 58 4.64 -24.57 15.69
CA ARG A 58 3.66 -25.27 14.83
C ARG A 58 3.84 -24.94 13.36
N ILE A 59 4.16 -23.69 13.01
CA ILE A 59 4.43 -23.31 11.62
C ILE A 59 5.70 -24.00 11.12
N GLU A 60 6.74 -24.08 11.94
CA GLU A 60 7.98 -24.78 11.57
C GLU A 60 7.76 -26.27 11.35
N SER A 61 7.00 -26.94 12.23
CA SER A 61 6.67 -28.36 12.05
C SER A 61 5.88 -28.60 10.76
N LEU A 62 4.86 -27.78 10.49
CA LEU A 62 4.06 -27.87 9.28
C LEU A 62 4.89 -27.63 8.01
N LYS A 63 5.83 -26.68 8.03
CA LYS A 63 6.73 -26.45 6.90
C LYS A 63 7.58 -27.68 6.58
N ASN A 64 8.05 -28.39 7.61
CA ASN A 64 8.83 -29.61 7.45
C ASN A 64 7.96 -30.76 6.90
N GLU A 65 6.73 -30.92 7.39
CA GLU A 65 5.80 -31.94 6.86
C GLU A 65 5.43 -31.69 5.40
N VAL A 66 5.24 -30.43 5.02
CA VAL A 66 4.95 -30.04 3.63
C VAL A 66 6.15 -30.27 2.73
N SER A 67 7.37 -29.91 3.16
CA SER A 67 8.58 -30.13 2.37
C SER A 67 8.93 -31.62 2.21
N ALA A 68 8.62 -32.43 3.22
CA ALA A 68 8.75 -33.88 3.18
C ALA A 68 7.64 -34.57 2.35
N GLY A 69 6.59 -33.86 1.97
CA GLY A 69 5.45 -34.40 1.24
C GLY A 69 4.53 -35.32 2.07
N THR A 70 4.67 -35.30 3.40
CA THR A 70 3.88 -36.13 4.32
C THR A 70 2.69 -35.38 4.93
N TYR A 71 2.51 -34.11 4.59
CA TYR A 71 1.38 -33.32 5.08
C TYR A 71 0.06 -33.73 4.40
N GLU A 72 -0.88 -34.22 5.19
CA GLU A 72 -2.22 -34.60 4.73
C GLU A 72 -3.25 -33.52 5.11
N VAL A 73 -4.03 -33.08 4.12
CA VAL A 73 -5.10 -32.10 4.33
C VAL A 73 -6.37 -32.83 4.79
N ASP A 74 -6.70 -32.66 6.07
CA ASP A 74 -7.95 -33.17 6.64
C ASP A 74 -9.14 -32.33 6.14
N ALA A 75 -9.98 -32.95 5.30
CA ALA A 75 -11.16 -32.31 4.73
C ALA A 75 -12.20 -31.89 5.80
N GLY A 76 -12.30 -32.61 6.92
CA GLY A 76 -13.20 -32.26 8.02
C GLY A 76 -12.79 -30.95 8.67
N LYS A 77 -11.51 -30.83 9.04
CA LYS A 77 -10.94 -29.59 9.61
C LYS A 77 -11.01 -28.43 8.62
N LEU A 78 -10.86 -28.69 7.33
CA LEU A 78 -11.01 -27.67 6.29
C LEU A 78 -12.43 -27.11 6.27
N VAL A 79 -13.45 -27.98 6.28
CA VAL A 79 -14.86 -27.57 6.31
C VAL A 79 -15.17 -26.80 7.60
N GLU A 80 -14.72 -27.26 8.77
CA GLU A 80 -14.92 -26.54 10.04
C GLU A 80 -14.38 -25.11 10.02
N LYS A 81 -13.22 -24.89 9.38
CA LYS A 81 -12.61 -23.56 9.26
C LYS A 81 -13.28 -22.69 8.21
N LEU A 82 -13.83 -23.28 7.15
CA LEU A 82 -14.51 -22.57 6.08
C LEU A 82 -15.97 -22.25 6.42
N LEU A 83 -16.63 -23.08 7.23
CA LEU A 83 -18.05 -22.96 7.57
C LEU A 83 -18.50 -21.57 8.05
N PRO A 84 -17.75 -20.84 8.92
CA PRO A 84 -18.14 -19.52 9.40
C PRO A 84 -18.27 -18.46 8.30
N PHE A 85 -17.64 -18.66 7.14
CA PHE A 85 -17.69 -17.74 6.02
C PHE A 85 -18.88 -18.01 5.08
N PHE A 86 -19.46 -19.21 5.14
CA PHE A 86 -20.56 -19.63 4.25
C PHE A 86 -21.93 -19.56 4.89
N ARG A 87 -22.02 -19.56 6.23
CA ARG A 87 -23.27 -19.28 6.93
C ARG A 87 -23.05 -18.08 7.84
N PRO A 88 -23.92 -17.05 7.79
CA PRO A 88 -23.95 -16.07 8.85
C PRO A 88 -24.26 -16.84 10.14
N VAL A 89 -23.24 -17.00 10.99
CA VAL A 89 -23.43 -17.46 12.36
C VAL A 89 -24.36 -16.44 12.99
N ALA A 90 -25.61 -16.84 13.24
CA ALA A 90 -26.52 -16.07 14.06
C ALA A 90 -25.76 -15.79 15.36
N SER A 91 -25.44 -14.52 15.57
CA SER A 91 -24.79 -14.00 16.77
C SER A 91 -25.55 -14.52 17.97
N LYS A 92 -24.90 -15.41 18.73
CA LYS A 92 -25.44 -15.94 19.96
C LYS A 92 -25.33 -14.81 20.99
N GLU A 93 -26.46 -14.17 21.29
CA GLU A 93 -26.64 -13.30 22.47
C GLU A 93 -26.38 -14.07 23.77
#